data_AF-A0A9P4H318-F1
#
_entry.id   AF-A0A9P4H318-F1
#
_cell.length_a   1.000
_cell.length_b   1.000
_cell.length_c   1.000
_cell.angle_alpha   90.00
_cell.angle_beta   90.00
_cell.angle_gamma   90.00
#
_symmetry.space_group_name_H-M   'P 1'
#
loop_
_entity.id
_entity.type
_entity.pdbx_description
1 polymer ?
#
loop_
_entity_poly.entity_id
_entity_poly.type
_entity_poly.pdbx_seq_one_letter_code
_entity_poly.pdbx_strand_id
1 'polypeptide(L)' 'DVFGPDQLYLHTLATHPDYQLRGAGTQLVNSGLERGRRAGVNVTLLAAPTARGFYLEAGFGDRGNVSV' A
#
# COMPACT_ATOMS: atom_id res chain seq x y z
N ASP A 1 -3.77 -12.16 -10.74
CA ASP A 1 -3.08 -11.63 -9.56
C ASP A 1 -2.29 -12.77 -8.93
N VAL A 2 -1.03 -12.54 -8.55
CA VAL A 2 -0.13 -13.56 -7.99
C VAL A 2 -0.65 -14.12 -6.66
N PHE A 3 -1.46 -13.34 -5.94
CA PHE A 3 -2.01 -13.72 -4.63
C PHE A 3 -3.48 -14.12 -4.65
N GLY A 4 -4.16 -14.03 -5.80
CA GLY A 4 -5.56 -14.43 -5.94
C GLY A 4 -6.49 -13.75 -4.90
N PRO A 5 -7.46 -14.47 -4.31
CA PRO A 5 -8.33 -13.94 -3.26
C PRO A 5 -7.65 -13.85 -1.89
N ASP A 6 -6.50 -14.50 -1.68
CA ASP A 6 -5.81 -14.62 -0.38
C ASP A 6 -4.84 -13.45 -0.15
N GLN A 7 -5.38 -12.23 -0.19
CA GLN A 7 -4.63 -11.00 0.01
C GLN A 7 -5.50 -9.92 0.65
N LEU A 8 -4.83 -8.99 1.32
CA LEU A 8 -5.43 -7.73 1.74
C LEU A 8 -5.04 -6.63 0.73
N TYR A 9 -5.99 -6.26 -0.13
CA TYR A 9 -5.81 -5.16 -1.07
C TYR A 9 -6.12 -3.81 -0.40
N LEU A 10 -5.13 -2.92 -0.33
CA LEU A 10 -5.33 -1.55 0.16
C LEU A 10 -5.91 -0.70 -0.97
N HIS A 11 -7.24 -0.63 -1.00
CA HIS A 11 -7.97 -0.01 -2.11
C HIS A 11 -7.84 1.52 -2.16
N THR A 12 -7.96 2.20 -1.02
CA THR A 12 -7.93 3.67 -0.97
C THR A 12 -7.09 4.13 0.21
N LEU A 13 -6.01 4.82 -0.11
CA LEU A 13 -5.11 5.46 0.85
C LEU A 13 -4.98 6.91 0.42
N ALA A 14 -5.49 7.83 1.25
CA ALA A 14 -5.47 9.25 0.95
C ALA A 14 -5.14 10.04 2.20
N THR A 15 -4.34 11.09 2.03
CA THR A 15 -4.10 12.13 3.03
C THR A 15 -4.49 13.45 2.40
N HIS A 16 -5.27 14.25 3.12
CA HIS A 16 -5.64 15.60 2.67
C HIS A 16 -4.36 16.42 2.38
N PRO A 17 -4.28 17.17 1.27
CA PRO A 17 -3.07 17.90 0.85
C PRO A 17 -2.42 18.74 1.95
N ASP A 18 -3.22 19.52 2.69
CA ASP A 18 -2.74 20.38 3.78
C ASP A 18 -2.08 19.63 4.97
N TYR A 19 -2.28 18.31 5.04
CA TYR A 19 -1.79 17.43 6.10
C TYR A 19 -0.76 16.40 5.59
N GLN A 20 -0.31 16.51 4.34
CA GLN A 20 0.72 15.64 3.79
C GLN A 20 2.08 15.87 4.47
N LEU A 21 2.99 14.88 4.35
CA LEU A 21 4.33 14.89 4.93
C LEU A 21 4.37 14.98 6.47
N ARG A 22 3.26 14.61 7.14
CA ARG A 22 3.15 14.54 8.61
C ARG A 22 2.95 13.11 9.14
N GLY A 23 3.20 12.10 8.31
CA GLY A 23 3.14 10.68 8.70
C GLY A 23 1.77 10.00 8.60
N ALA A 24 0.69 10.71 8.21
CA ALA A 24 -0.64 10.12 8.07
C ALA A 24 -0.65 8.94 7.07
N GLY A 25 -0.02 9.10 5.89
CA GLY A 25 0.11 8.02 4.91
C GLY A 25 0.83 6.79 5.48
N THR A 26 1.93 7.00 6.22
CA THR A 26 2.67 5.92 6.88
C THR A 26 1.79 5.17 7.88
N GLN A 27 1.01 5.89 8.69
CA GLN A 27 0.11 5.25 9.66
C GLN A 27 -0.98 4.42 8.97
N LEU A 28 -1.56 4.92 7.87
CA LEU A 28 -2.55 4.20 7.08
C LEU A 28 -1.98 2.90 6.51
N VAL A 29 -0.78 2.97 5.91
CA VAL A 29 -0.10 1.78 5.36
C VAL A 29 0.24 0.78 6.46
N ASN A 30 0.80 1.24 7.58
CA ASN A 30 1.19 0.36 8.69
C ASN A 30 -0.02 -0.38 9.28
N SER A 31 -1.18 0.27 9.40
CA SER A 31 -2.41 -0.38 9.83
C SER A 31 -2.80 -1.52 8.87
N GLY A 32 -2.68 -1.31 7.56
CA GLY A 32 -2.89 -2.34 6.54
C GLY A 32 -1.91 -3.51 6.68
N LEU A 33 -0.61 -3.22 6.83
CA LEU A 33 0.44 -4.21 7.02
C LEU A 33 0.22 -5.05 8.28
N GLU A 34 -0.15 -4.42 9.40
CA GLU A 34 -0.47 -5.13 10.63
C GLU A 34 -1.66 -6.07 10.48
N ARG A 35 -2.71 -5.64 9.78
CA ARG A 35 -3.88 -6.47 9.48
C ARG A 35 -3.51 -7.67 8.61
N GLY A 36 -2.74 -7.45 7.54
CA GLY A 36 -2.24 -8.53 6.68
C GLY A 36 -1.40 -9.54 7.46
N ARG A 37 -0.47 -9.06 8.30
CA ARG A 37 0.36 -9.90 9.18
C ARG A 37 -0.47 -10.74 10.13
N ARG A 38 -1.50 -10.17 10.78
CA ARG A 38 -2.39 -10.91 11.69
C ARG A 38 -3.23 -11.96 10.97
N ALA A 39 -3.66 -11.67 9.75
CA ALA A 39 -4.43 -12.59 8.93
C ALA A 39 -3.57 -13.62 8.19
N GLY A 40 -2.24 -13.49 8.20
CA GLY A 40 -1.32 -14.38 7.50
C GLY A 40 -1.39 -14.24 5.97
N VAL A 41 -1.84 -13.10 5.46
CA VAL A 41 -2.00 -12.84 4.02
C VAL A 41 -1.07 -11.73 3.53
N ASN A 42 -0.76 -11.75 2.23
CA ASN A 42 0.02 -10.70 1.60
C ASN A 42 -0.80 -9.40 1.50
N VAL A 43 -0.11 -8.26 1.57
CA VAL A 43 -0.73 -6.94 1.38
C VAL A 43 -0.32 -6.40 0.02
N THR A 44 -1.29 -5.92 -0.74
CA THR A 44 -1.08 -5.42 -2.11
C THR A 44 -1.80 -4.09 -2.32
N LEU A 45 -1.33 -3.34 -3.31
CA LEU A 45 -1.95 -2.09 -3.75
C LEU A 45 -1.48 -1.75 -5.16
N LEU A 46 -2.25 -0.90 -5.83
CA LEU A 46 -1.78 -0.18 -7.02
C LEU A 46 -1.24 1.18 -6.60
N ALA A 47 0.03 1.42 -6.88
CA ALA A 47 0.68 2.68 -6.58
C ALA A 47 0.51 3.64 -7.77
N ALA A 48 0.12 4.88 -7.47
CA ALA A 48 0.32 5.97 -8.43
C ALA A 48 1.84 6.14 -8.69
N PRO A 49 2.27 6.50 -9.92
CA PRO A 49 3.69 6.65 -10.24
C PRO A 49 4.46 7.56 -9.28
N THR A 50 3.82 8.66 -8.85
CA THR A 50 4.38 9.63 -7.91
C THR A 50 4.53 9.10 -6.48
N ALA A 51 3.79 8.05 -6.11
CA ALA A 51 3.79 7.45 -4.79
C ALA A 51 4.64 6.17 -4.71
N ARG A 52 5.23 5.69 -5.82
CA ARG A 52 6.00 4.44 -5.85
C ARG A 52 7.11 4.41 -4.80
N GLY A 53 7.91 5.49 -4.70
CA GLY A 53 9.02 5.57 -3.73
C GLY A 53 8.57 5.37 -2.30
N PHE A 54 7.45 6.01 -1.91
CA PHE A 54 6.86 5.88 -0.57
C PHE A 54 6.52 4.42 -0.23
N TYR A 55 5.94 3.66 -1.16
CA TYR A 55 5.61 2.25 -0.90
C TYR A 55 6.84 1.35 -0.87
N LEU A 56 7.86 1.62 -1.68
CA LEU A 56 9.13 0.89 -1.60
C LEU A 56 9.82 1.09 -0.24
N GLU A 57 9.85 2.33 0.26
CA GLU A 57 10.38 2.65 1.60
C GLU A 57 9.57 1.97 2.72
N ALA A 58 8.26 1.79 2.52
CA ALA A 58 7.40 1.04 3.42
C ALA A 58 7.59 -0.49 3.34
N GLY A 59 8.49 -0.98 2.47
CA GLY A 59 8.84 -2.40 2.36
C GLY A 59 8.05 -3.19 1.31
N PHE A 60 7.27 -2.52 0.45
CA PHE A 60 6.64 -3.19 -0.68
C PHE A 60 7.66 -3.48 -1.79
N GLY A 61 7.42 -4.55 -2.54
CA GLY A 61 8.19 -4.88 -3.75
C GLY A 61 7.34 -4.70 -5.01
N ASP A 62 7.99 -4.31 -6.11
CA ASP A 62 7.31 -4.22 -7.40
C ASP A 62 6.92 -5.61 -7.93
N ARG A 63 5.69 -5.70 -8.46
CA ARG A 63 5.18 -6.92 -9.11
C ARG A 63 4.92 -6.74 -10.60
N GLY A 64 4.70 -5.51 -11.04
CA GLY A 64 4.46 -5.16 -12.43
C GLY A 64 3.78 -3.80 -12.54
N ASN A 65 3.86 -3.22 -13.73
CA ASN A 65 3.14 -1.99 -14.05
C ASN A 65 1.88 -2.35 -14.82
N VAL A 66 0.79 -1.63 -14.55
CA VAL A 66 -0.45 -1.73 -15.30
C VAL A 66 -0.66 -0.40 -16.00
N SER A 67 -0.74 -0.43 -17.32
CA SER A 67 -1.18 0.71 -18.12
C SER A 67 -2.69 0.59 -18.32
N VAL A 68 -3.41 1.68 -18.10
CA VAL A 68 -4.84 1.83 -18.44
C VAL A 68 -4.96 2.62 -19.72
#